data_AF-A4C3D8-F1
#
_entry.id   AF-A4C3D8-F1
#
_cell.length_a   1.000
_cell.length_b   1.000
_cell.length_c   1.000
_cell.angle_alpha   90.00
_cell.angle_beta   90.00
_cell.angle_gamma   90.00
#
_symmetry.space_group_name_H-M   'P 1'
#
loop_
_entity.id
_entity.type
_entity.pdbx_description
1 polymer ?
#
loop_
_entity_poly.entity_id
_entity_poly.type
_entity_poly.pdbx_seq_one_letter_code
_entity_poly.pdbx_strand_id
1 'polypeptide(L)'
;MAQARRSLIDLDSTPYYHCISRCVRRAFLAGFDKYSGQNFEHRRAWLVERFKRLSQVFAIDIAAYAVMSNHYHLVLRVDRSRALNWSKDEVIERWYQLYHGTILVDRYRKGEQLDEAYMYSVDKTVEVWRNRLYDISWYMRNLNEFIAIEAIKEDNCTGRFWEGRFKSQALLDEQAVLSCMMYVDLNPIRAKMAKNLQDSDFTSIQERIEYYKKQSTLENTEQVTQQPKQLMAFGSNANTQTIPFKLLDYLELADWSGRHIDPKKRGAISKAQPKILVELGIETAVWLEAVQNFRRQYSNFAGQPSALRQCAHQHQQSWYRGVG
;
A
#
# COMPACT_ATOMS: atom_id res chain seq x y z
N MET A 1 9.53 20.33 12.68
CA MET A 1 9.32 21.18 11.48
C MET A 1 8.58 20.38 10.42
N ALA A 2 7.78 21.02 9.57
CA ALA A 2 7.18 20.37 8.41
C ALA A 2 8.30 20.10 7.37
N GLN A 3 8.59 18.83 7.13
CA GLN A 3 9.61 18.42 6.15
C GLN A 3 9.01 18.43 4.73
N ALA A 4 9.81 18.81 3.73
CA ALA A 4 9.37 18.76 2.33
C ALA A 4 9.13 17.31 1.91
N ARG A 5 8.12 17.04 1.09
CA ARG A 5 7.76 15.66 0.74
C ARG A 5 8.83 14.91 -0.05
N ARG A 6 9.63 15.64 -0.84
CA ARG A 6 10.82 15.12 -1.51
C ARG A 6 11.84 14.50 -0.56
N SER A 7 11.82 14.86 0.73
CA SER A 7 12.69 14.27 1.75
C SER A 7 11.96 13.23 2.61
N LEU A 8 10.71 12.89 2.27
CA LEU A 8 9.92 11.82 2.91
C LEU A 8 9.76 10.60 1.98
N ILE A 9 9.92 10.79 0.68
CA ILE A 9 9.95 9.72 -0.32
C ILE A 9 11.35 9.74 -0.91
N ASP A 10 12.18 8.82 -0.43
CA ASP A 10 13.52 8.54 -0.93
C ASP A 10 13.56 7.11 -1.47
N LEU A 11 13.51 6.99 -2.80
CA LEU A 11 13.53 5.70 -3.48
C LEU A 11 14.92 5.05 -3.49
N ASP A 12 15.98 5.81 -3.16
CA ASP A 12 17.33 5.28 -3.05
C ASP A 12 17.52 4.57 -1.68
N SER A 13 16.83 5.02 -0.64
CA SER A 13 16.76 4.33 0.67
C SER A 13 15.83 3.11 0.64
N THR A 14 14.64 3.23 0.06
CA THR A 14 13.68 2.11 -0.01
C THR A 14 12.58 2.33 -1.06
N PRO A 15 12.13 1.28 -1.76
CA PRO A 15 10.95 1.35 -2.62
C PRO A 15 9.62 1.17 -1.85
N TYR A 16 9.64 0.80 -0.57
CA TYR A 16 8.43 0.45 0.20
C TYR A 16 7.92 1.58 1.08
N TYR A 17 6.61 1.83 1.01
CA TYR A 17 5.95 2.91 1.73
C TYR A 17 4.60 2.50 2.30
N HIS A 18 4.39 2.85 3.56
CA HIS A 18 3.08 2.81 4.21
C HIS A 18 2.37 4.15 4.09
N CYS A 19 1.27 4.17 3.34
CA CYS A 19 0.44 5.33 3.08
C CYS A 19 -0.90 5.26 3.82
N ILE A 20 -1.34 6.39 4.38
CA ILE A 20 -2.58 6.48 5.17
C ILE A 20 -3.30 7.78 4.82
N SER A 21 -4.60 7.69 4.51
CA SER A 21 -5.49 8.85 4.40
C SER A 21 -6.69 8.67 5.32
N ARG A 22 -7.10 9.75 5.99
CA ARG A 22 -8.22 9.77 6.94
C ARG A 22 -9.22 10.87 6.57
N CYS A 23 -10.50 10.55 6.62
CA CYS A 23 -11.57 11.50 6.35
C CYS A 23 -11.76 12.48 7.52
N VAL A 24 -12.28 13.68 7.22
CA VAL A 24 -12.58 14.70 8.23
C VAL A 24 -13.49 14.16 9.33
N ARG A 25 -13.41 14.76 10.52
CA ARG A 25 -14.18 14.37 11.71
C ARG A 25 -15.66 14.11 11.38
N ARG A 26 -16.17 12.96 11.85
CA ARG A 26 -17.53 12.43 11.62
C ARG A 26 -17.88 12.03 10.19
N ALA A 27 -17.04 12.31 9.18
CA ALA A 27 -17.23 11.72 7.86
C ALA A 27 -16.87 10.24 7.90
N PHE A 28 -17.77 9.41 7.38
CA PHE A 28 -17.52 8.01 7.17
C PHE A 28 -16.90 7.83 5.79
N LEU A 29 -15.70 7.25 5.78
CA LEU A 29 -15.12 6.71 4.55
C LEU A 29 -15.97 5.52 4.08
N ALA A 30 -16.33 4.67 5.03
CA ALA A 30 -17.17 3.50 4.85
C ALA A 30 -17.81 3.06 6.17
N GLY A 31 -18.87 2.27 6.07
CA GLY A 31 -19.57 1.70 7.22
C GLY A 31 -20.79 2.48 7.67
N PHE A 32 -21.39 2.02 8.75
CA PHE A 32 -22.67 2.53 9.24
C PHE A 32 -22.46 3.70 10.20
N ASP A 33 -22.99 4.87 9.82
CA ASP A 33 -23.08 6.01 10.71
C ASP A 33 -24.32 5.89 11.60
N LYS A 34 -24.10 5.55 12.87
CA LYS A 34 -25.17 5.44 13.87
C LYS A 34 -25.91 6.75 14.13
N TYR A 35 -25.31 7.90 13.82
CA TYR A 35 -25.92 9.19 14.07
C TYR A 35 -26.90 9.57 12.95
N SER A 36 -26.47 9.52 11.69
CA SER A 36 -27.35 9.81 10.54
C SER A 36 -28.22 8.64 10.10
N GLY A 37 -27.89 7.41 10.52
CA GLY A 37 -28.54 6.18 10.07
C GLY A 37 -28.10 5.74 8.66
N GLN A 38 -27.13 6.41 8.05
CA GLN A 38 -26.66 6.12 6.70
C GLN A 38 -25.62 5.00 6.69
N ASN A 39 -25.64 4.20 5.62
CA ASN A 39 -24.68 3.11 5.43
C ASN A 39 -23.79 3.41 4.21
N PHE A 40 -22.49 3.52 4.46
CA PHE A 40 -21.47 3.80 3.44
C PHE A 40 -20.57 2.60 3.16
N GLU A 41 -20.93 1.39 3.59
CA GLU A 41 -20.09 0.20 3.47
C GLU A 41 -19.71 -0.12 2.01
N HIS A 42 -20.59 0.20 1.05
CA HIS A 42 -20.32 0.03 -0.39
C HIS A 42 -19.11 0.83 -0.87
N ARG A 43 -18.77 1.95 -0.23
CA ARG A 43 -17.60 2.76 -0.60
C ARG A 43 -16.29 1.98 -0.46
N ARG A 44 -16.21 0.94 0.38
CA ARG A 44 -14.99 0.10 0.46
C ARG A 44 -14.63 -0.52 -0.89
N ALA A 45 -15.64 -0.93 -1.66
CA ALA A 45 -15.43 -1.47 -3.01
C ALA A 45 -14.81 -0.42 -3.94
N TRP A 46 -15.33 0.82 -3.92
CA TRP A 46 -14.76 1.92 -4.71
C TRP A 46 -13.28 2.13 -4.42
N LEU A 47 -12.88 2.07 -3.14
CA LEU A 47 -11.47 2.19 -2.76
C LEU A 47 -10.64 1.05 -3.32
N VAL A 48 -11.04 -0.20 -3.07
CA VAL A 48 -10.26 -1.38 -3.50
C VAL A 48 -10.15 -1.45 -5.02
N GLU A 49 -11.24 -1.20 -5.74
CA GLU A 49 -11.23 -1.12 -7.20
C GLU A 49 -10.31 0.00 -7.69
N ARG A 50 -10.35 1.18 -7.05
CA ARG A 50 -9.47 2.28 -7.41
C ARG A 50 -8.01 1.98 -7.11
N PHE A 51 -7.68 1.36 -5.98
CA PHE A 51 -6.31 0.94 -5.67
C PHE A 51 -5.78 0.05 -6.79
N LYS A 52 -6.53 -1.00 -7.13
CA LYS A 52 -6.15 -1.99 -8.13
C LYS A 52 -6.04 -1.37 -9.52
N ARG A 53 -6.98 -0.52 -9.92
CA ARG A 53 -6.91 0.23 -11.19
C ARG A 53 -5.65 1.08 -11.26
N LEU A 54 -5.28 1.78 -10.19
CA LEU A 54 -4.09 2.61 -10.19
C LEU A 54 -2.81 1.78 -10.23
N SER A 55 -2.76 0.62 -9.56
CA SER A 55 -1.59 -0.28 -9.64
C SER A 55 -1.36 -0.86 -11.05
N GLN A 56 -2.40 -0.93 -11.88
CA GLN A 56 -2.28 -1.34 -13.29
C GLN A 56 -1.72 -0.23 -14.18
N VAL A 57 -1.91 1.03 -13.80
CA VAL A 57 -1.48 2.20 -14.59
C VAL A 57 -0.11 2.69 -14.15
N PHE A 58 0.12 2.80 -12.84
CA PHE A 58 1.36 3.25 -12.24
C PHE A 58 2.37 2.12 -12.12
N ALA A 59 3.66 2.47 -12.07
CA ALA A 59 4.72 1.55 -11.68
C ALA A 59 4.78 1.42 -10.14
N ILE A 60 3.63 1.15 -9.52
CA ILE A 60 3.47 1.08 -8.07
C ILE A 60 2.58 -0.11 -7.74
N ASP A 61 3.14 -1.06 -7.00
CA ASP A 61 2.50 -2.31 -6.63
C ASP A 61 1.89 -2.22 -5.22
N ILE A 62 0.85 -3.01 -4.95
CA ILE A 62 0.17 -3.07 -3.65
C ILE A 62 0.66 -4.30 -2.89
N ALA A 63 1.45 -4.12 -1.84
CA ALA A 63 1.90 -5.22 -0.99
C ALA A 63 0.81 -5.66 0.00
N ALA A 64 0.17 -4.68 0.66
CA ALA A 64 -0.93 -4.90 1.59
C ALA A 64 -1.88 -3.70 1.65
N TYR A 65 -3.12 -3.91 2.07
CA TYR A 65 -4.10 -2.85 2.30
C TYR A 65 -5.14 -3.23 3.36
N ALA A 66 -5.73 -2.22 3.99
CA ALA A 66 -6.92 -2.36 4.84
C ALA A 66 -7.78 -1.11 4.76
N VAL A 67 -9.05 -1.26 4.39
CA VAL A 67 -10.02 -0.15 4.41
C VAL A 67 -10.76 -0.16 5.74
N MET A 68 -10.67 0.92 6.50
CA MET A 68 -11.36 1.11 7.79
C MET A 68 -12.56 2.03 7.64
N SER A 69 -13.32 2.30 8.70
CA SER A 69 -14.53 3.13 8.60
C SER A 69 -14.28 4.61 8.32
N ASN A 70 -13.13 5.14 8.73
CA ASN A 70 -12.78 6.57 8.54
C ASN A 70 -11.39 6.81 7.96
N HIS A 71 -10.65 5.76 7.62
CA HIS A 71 -9.34 5.85 7.02
C HIS A 71 -9.03 4.56 6.26
N TYR A 72 -7.99 4.56 5.45
CA TYR A 72 -7.45 3.35 4.86
C TYR A 72 -5.93 3.32 5.03
N HIS A 73 -5.39 2.11 4.96
CA HIS A 73 -3.97 1.82 4.95
C HIS A 73 -3.58 1.17 3.61
N LEU A 74 -2.47 1.61 3.03
CA LEU A 74 -1.85 1.05 1.84
C LEU A 74 -0.37 0.82 2.10
N VAL A 75 0.13 -0.38 1.86
CA VAL A 75 1.57 -0.66 1.76
C VAL A 75 1.89 -0.79 0.27
N LEU A 76 2.65 0.17 -0.23
CA LEU A 76 2.99 0.30 -1.64
C LEU A 76 4.46 -0.01 -1.86
N ARG A 77 4.78 -0.53 -3.05
CA ARG A 77 6.15 -0.69 -3.54
C ARG A 77 6.29 0.05 -4.86
N VAL A 78 7.27 0.94 -4.97
CA VAL A 78 7.55 1.69 -6.20
C VAL A 78 8.55 0.92 -7.06
N ASP A 79 8.20 0.70 -8.33
CA ASP A 79 9.07 0.09 -9.33
C ASP A 79 9.62 1.13 -10.29
N ARG A 80 10.62 1.89 -9.84
CA ARG A 80 11.25 2.93 -10.67
C ARG A 80 11.81 2.34 -11.96
N SER A 81 12.45 1.18 -11.89
CA SER A 81 13.05 0.50 -13.04
C SER A 81 12.01 0.12 -14.09
N ARG A 82 10.84 -0.39 -13.68
CA ARG A 82 9.72 -0.68 -14.60
C ARG A 82 9.29 0.58 -15.36
N ALA A 83 9.13 1.71 -14.68
CA ALA A 83 8.75 2.94 -15.36
C ALA A 83 9.82 3.47 -16.33
N LEU A 84 11.11 3.34 -15.97
CA LEU A 84 12.23 3.76 -16.81
C LEU A 84 12.38 2.91 -18.07
N ASN A 85 11.96 1.64 -18.03
CA ASN A 85 12.00 0.73 -19.16
C ASN A 85 10.81 0.86 -20.12
N TRP A 86 9.78 1.64 -19.77
CA TRP A 86 8.64 1.86 -20.65
C TRP A 86 8.99 2.69 -21.88
N SER A 87 8.52 2.24 -23.03
CA SER A 87 8.57 3.01 -24.26
C SER A 87 7.77 4.31 -24.13
N LYS A 88 8.03 5.25 -25.04
CA LYS A 88 7.27 6.50 -25.13
C LYS A 88 5.76 6.23 -25.26
N ASP A 89 5.40 5.29 -26.13
CA ASP A 89 4.02 4.92 -26.40
C ASP A 89 3.36 4.28 -25.18
N GLU A 90 4.06 3.40 -24.45
CA GLU A 90 3.52 2.79 -23.24
C GLU A 90 3.26 3.84 -22.14
N VAL A 91 4.17 4.81 -21.96
CA VAL A 91 3.95 5.92 -21.01
C VAL A 91 2.71 6.73 -21.40
N ILE A 92 2.55 7.04 -22.69
CA ILE A 92 1.39 7.76 -23.21
C ILE A 92 0.12 6.95 -22.97
N GLU A 93 0.07 5.67 -23.37
CA GLU A 93 -1.08 4.81 -23.18
C GLU A 93 -1.51 4.73 -21.71
N ARG A 94 -0.55 4.55 -20.79
CA ARG A 94 -0.80 4.54 -19.35
C ARG A 94 -1.34 5.87 -18.86
N TRP A 95 -0.73 6.99 -19.26
CA TRP A 95 -1.19 8.32 -18.86
C TRP A 95 -2.64 8.58 -19.31
N TYR A 96 -2.97 8.18 -20.55
CA TYR A 96 -4.30 8.36 -21.14
C TYR A 96 -5.39 7.49 -20.48
N GLN A 97 -5.04 6.51 -19.66
CA GLN A 97 -6.02 5.76 -18.87
C GLN A 97 -6.60 6.57 -17.70
N LEU A 98 -5.97 7.68 -17.31
CA LEU A 98 -6.34 8.49 -16.15
C LEU A 98 -6.49 9.98 -16.45
N TYR A 99 -5.81 10.48 -17.47
CA TYR A 99 -5.73 11.89 -17.81
C TYR A 99 -5.82 12.09 -19.32
N HIS A 100 -6.10 13.31 -19.77
CA HIS A 100 -5.92 13.68 -21.17
C HIS A 100 -4.49 14.20 -21.41
N GLY A 101 -4.02 14.14 -22.65
CA GLY A 101 -2.71 14.65 -23.04
C GLY A 101 -2.75 16.08 -23.56
N THR A 102 -1.65 16.49 -24.20
CA THR A 102 -1.54 17.79 -24.87
C THR A 102 -1.84 17.63 -26.35
N ILE A 103 -2.17 18.74 -27.04
CA ILE A 103 -2.45 18.74 -28.49
C ILE A 103 -1.30 18.09 -29.27
N LEU A 104 -0.04 18.36 -28.92
CA LEU A 104 1.12 17.77 -29.59
C LEU A 104 1.18 16.25 -29.40
N VAL A 105 0.90 15.75 -28.20
CA VAL A 105 0.85 14.30 -27.95
C VAL A 105 -0.33 13.66 -28.68
N ASP A 106 -1.50 14.33 -28.75
CA ASP A 106 -2.64 13.83 -29.52
C ASP A 106 -2.33 13.72 -31.02
N ARG A 107 -1.61 14.71 -31.59
CA ARG A 107 -1.14 14.68 -32.98
C ARG A 107 -0.15 13.54 -33.21
N TYR A 108 0.82 13.38 -32.30
CA TYR A 108 1.76 12.25 -32.32
C TYR A 108 1.03 10.90 -32.31
N ARG A 109 0.06 10.72 -31.42
CA ARG A 109 -0.74 9.47 -31.32
C ARG A 109 -1.56 9.17 -32.57
N LYS A 110 -1.94 10.19 -33.35
CA LYS A 110 -2.63 10.05 -34.64
C LYS A 110 -1.68 9.68 -35.78
N GLY A 111 -0.37 9.58 -35.54
CA GLY A 111 0.63 9.31 -36.55
C GLY A 111 0.96 10.52 -37.43
N GLU A 112 0.61 11.74 -36.99
CA GLU A 112 0.99 12.95 -37.71
C GLU A 112 2.52 13.14 -37.68
N GLN A 113 3.09 13.54 -38.81
CA GLN A 113 4.50 13.91 -38.88
C GLN A 113 4.71 15.25 -38.15
N LEU A 114 5.49 15.20 -37.08
CA LEU A 114 5.89 16.37 -36.29
C LEU A 114 7.34 16.73 -36.64
N ASP A 115 7.63 18.03 -36.75
CA ASP A 115 9.01 18.49 -36.85
C ASP A 115 9.80 18.21 -35.56
N GLU A 116 11.12 18.42 -35.62
CA GLU A 116 12.03 18.13 -34.51
C GLU A 116 11.69 18.92 -33.24
N ALA A 117 11.25 20.18 -33.38
CA ALA A 117 10.92 21.03 -32.24
C ALA A 117 9.64 20.57 -31.52
N TYR A 118 8.61 20.18 -32.29
CA TYR A 118 7.39 19.61 -31.73
C TYR A 118 7.62 18.22 -31.13
N MET A 119 8.44 17.38 -31.78
CA MET A 119 8.79 16.06 -31.25
C MET A 119 9.58 16.17 -29.94
N TYR A 120 10.52 17.12 -29.83
CA TYR A 120 11.21 17.41 -28.57
C TYR A 120 10.23 17.79 -27.44
N SER A 121 9.19 18.56 -27.75
CA SER A 121 8.16 18.95 -26.79
C SER A 121 7.29 17.77 -26.33
N VAL A 122 7.00 16.84 -27.25
CA VAL A 122 6.35 15.55 -26.94
C VAL A 122 7.23 14.75 -25.99
N ASP A 123 8.51 14.59 -26.31
CA ASP A 123 9.45 13.82 -25.49
C ASP A 123 9.59 14.38 -24.08
N LYS A 124 9.73 15.70 -23.95
CA LYS A 124 9.73 16.37 -22.63
C LYS A 124 8.45 16.13 -21.85
N THR A 125 7.30 16.16 -22.51
CA THR A 125 6.01 15.89 -21.88
C THR A 125 5.93 14.45 -21.39
N VAL A 126 6.37 13.49 -22.21
CA VAL A 126 6.38 12.06 -21.86
C VAL A 126 7.34 11.77 -20.71
N GLU A 127 8.53 12.39 -20.68
CA GLU A 127 9.45 12.27 -19.54
C GLU A 127 8.80 12.73 -18.23
N VAL A 128 8.07 13.84 -18.26
CA VAL A 128 7.32 14.31 -17.08
C VAL A 128 6.27 13.29 -16.66
N TRP A 129 5.51 12.72 -17.60
CA TRP A 129 4.52 11.70 -17.28
C TRP A 129 5.14 10.42 -16.73
N ARG A 130 6.25 9.96 -17.30
CA ARG A 130 7.00 8.80 -16.79
C ARG A 130 7.38 9.00 -15.33
N ASN A 131 7.97 10.15 -14.99
CA ASN A 131 8.31 10.49 -13.61
C ASN A 131 7.10 10.46 -12.66
N ARG A 132 5.93 10.91 -13.14
CA ARG A 132 4.69 10.91 -12.35
C ARG A 132 4.11 9.52 -12.17
N LEU A 133 4.26 8.62 -13.14
CA LEU A 133 3.70 7.27 -13.10
C LEU A 133 4.41 6.33 -12.11
N TYR A 134 5.54 6.74 -11.52
CA TYR A 134 6.13 6.04 -10.36
C TYR A 134 6.16 6.93 -9.09
N ASP A 135 5.46 8.06 -9.07
CA ASP A 135 5.40 8.97 -7.93
C ASP A 135 4.20 8.65 -7.02
N ILE A 136 4.47 8.28 -5.76
CA ILE A 136 3.44 7.97 -4.75
C ILE A 136 2.48 9.14 -4.52
N SER A 137 2.97 10.39 -4.59
CA SER A 137 2.12 11.58 -4.45
C SER A 137 1.12 11.69 -5.59
N TRP A 138 1.51 11.34 -6.82
CA TRP A 138 0.60 11.30 -7.96
C TRP A 138 -0.42 10.16 -7.85
N TYR A 139 0.03 8.97 -7.45
CA TYR A 139 -0.85 7.84 -7.16
C TYR A 139 -1.92 8.20 -6.11
N MET A 140 -1.46 8.70 -4.98
CA MET A 140 -2.34 9.03 -3.85
C MET A 140 -3.20 10.26 -4.10
N ARG A 141 -2.73 11.23 -4.91
CA ARG A 141 -3.58 12.34 -5.38
C ARG A 141 -4.73 11.80 -6.19
N ASN A 142 -4.43 10.98 -7.20
CA ASN A 142 -5.44 10.41 -8.08
C ASN A 142 -6.47 9.57 -7.31
N LEU A 143 -6.00 8.76 -6.36
CA LEU A 143 -6.86 7.98 -5.46
C LEU A 143 -7.77 8.86 -4.60
N ASN A 144 -7.18 9.78 -3.84
CA ASN A 144 -7.92 10.59 -2.87
C ASN A 144 -8.88 11.56 -3.54
N GLU A 145 -8.50 12.12 -4.69
CA GLU A 145 -9.35 13.00 -5.47
C GLU A 145 -10.59 12.27 -5.99
N PHE A 146 -10.41 11.08 -6.59
CA PHE A 146 -11.51 10.24 -7.05
C PHE A 146 -12.51 9.94 -5.93
N ILE A 147 -12.03 9.42 -4.81
CA ILE A 147 -12.90 9.05 -3.68
C ILE A 147 -13.59 10.27 -3.07
N ALA A 148 -12.90 11.41 -2.98
CA ALA A 148 -13.51 12.63 -2.47
C ALA A 148 -14.63 13.13 -3.40
N ILE A 149 -14.43 13.11 -4.71
CA ILE A 149 -15.44 13.55 -5.69
C ILE A 149 -16.67 12.65 -5.62
N GLU A 150 -16.49 11.32 -5.64
CA GLU A 150 -17.62 10.37 -5.56
C GLU A 150 -18.39 10.51 -4.25
N ALA A 151 -17.68 10.61 -3.12
CA ALA A 151 -18.32 10.77 -1.82
C ALA A 151 -19.04 12.11 -1.66
N ILE A 152 -18.43 13.23 -2.08
CA ILE A 152 -19.05 14.56 -2.02
C ILE A 152 -20.33 14.62 -2.87
N LYS A 153 -20.29 13.99 -4.06
CA LYS A 153 -21.44 13.88 -4.95
C LYS A 153 -22.55 13.03 -4.34
N GLU A 154 -22.23 11.86 -3.77
CA GLU A 154 -23.20 10.99 -3.09
C GLU A 154 -23.81 11.66 -1.86
N ASP A 155 -22.98 12.33 -1.05
CA ASP A 155 -23.40 13.01 0.18
C ASP A 155 -24.15 14.33 -0.09
N ASN A 156 -24.22 14.77 -1.36
CA ASN A 156 -24.79 16.04 -1.79
C ASN A 156 -24.32 17.21 -0.91
N CYS A 157 -23.01 17.26 -0.64
CA CYS A 157 -22.42 18.23 0.27
C CYS A 157 -21.30 19.02 -0.41
N THR A 158 -20.70 19.97 0.32
CA THR A 158 -19.51 20.70 -0.13
C THR A 158 -18.47 20.74 0.99
N GLY A 159 -17.20 20.93 0.63
CA GLY A 159 -16.11 21.06 1.59
C GLY A 159 -15.04 19.98 1.47
N ARG A 160 -14.18 19.87 2.48
CA ARG A 160 -13.07 18.91 2.49
C ARG A 160 -13.53 17.54 2.96
N PHE A 161 -13.28 16.52 2.14
CA PHE A 161 -13.50 15.13 2.52
C PHE A 161 -12.36 14.54 3.38
N TRP A 162 -11.10 14.86 3.05
CA TRP A 162 -9.92 14.38 3.78
C TRP A 162 -9.43 15.38 4.85
N GLU A 163 -8.98 14.89 6.01
CA GLU A 163 -8.42 15.72 7.11
C GLU A 163 -7.24 16.59 6.64
N GLY A 164 -6.50 16.09 5.65
CA GLY A 164 -5.36 16.80 5.08
C GLY A 164 -4.63 15.92 4.08
N ARG A 165 -3.33 16.17 3.95
CA ARG A 165 -2.44 15.34 3.12
C ARG A 165 -2.35 13.94 3.71
N PHE A 166 -2.22 12.93 2.86
CA PHE A 166 -1.91 11.58 3.31
C PHE A 166 -0.56 11.55 4.04
N LYS A 167 -0.44 10.61 4.96
CA LYS A 167 0.80 10.30 5.70
C LYS A 167 1.53 9.19 4.97
N SER A 168 2.85 9.26 4.92
CA SER A 168 3.73 8.21 4.37
C SER A 168 4.79 7.84 5.40
N GLN A 169 5.11 6.55 5.49
CA GLN A 169 6.25 6.04 6.26
C GLN A 169 7.10 5.17 5.34
N ALA A 170 8.38 5.50 5.16
CA ALA A 170 9.34 4.69 4.42
C ALA A 170 9.70 3.44 5.23
N LEU A 171 9.65 2.27 4.62
CA LEU A 171 9.94 0.97 5.25
C LEU A 171 11.34 0.54 4.83
N LEU A 172 12.33 0.76 5.70
CA LEU A 172 13.76 0.73 5.35
C LEU A 172 14.36 -0.67 5.21
N ASP A 173 13.70 -1.68 5.76
CA ASP A 173 14.18 -3.06 5.73
C ASP A 173 13.02 -4.08 5.69
N GLU A 174 13.36 -5.34 5.46
CA GLU A 174 12.41 -6.45 5.34
C GLU A 174 11.55 -6.59 6.60
N GLN A 175 12.11 -6.35 7.79
CA GLN A 175 11.35 -6.41 9.04
C GLN A 175 10.32 -5.28 9.13
N ALA A 176 10.67 -4.06 8.73
CA ALA A 176 9.71 -2.96 8.67
C ALA A 176 8.58 -3.24 7.66
N VAL A 177 8.91 -3.81 6.49
CA VAL A 177 7.92 -4.24 5.51
C VAL A 177 6.97 -5.27 6.11
N LEU A 178 7.52 -6.34 6.69
CA LEU A 178 6.74 -7.43 7.28
C LEU A 178 5.87 -6.96 8.45
N SER A 179 6.43 -6.23 9.41
CA SER A 179 5.70 -5.69 10.56
C SER A 179 4.63 -4.70 10.13
N CYS A 180 4.89 -3.87 9.10
CA CYS A 180 3.90 -2.93 8.60
C CYS A 180 2.75 -3.64 7.88
N MET A 181 3.05 -4.60 7.00
CA MET A 181 2.00 -5.39 6.33
C MET A 181 1.12 -6.09 7.36
N MET A 182 1.74 -6.70 8.38
CA MET A 182 1.00 -7.33 9.48
C MET A 182 0.16 -6.34 10.29
N TYR A 183 0.72 -5.17 10.59
CA TYR A 183 -0.03 -4.08 11.23
C TYR A 183 -1.22 -3.64 10.37
N VAL A 184 -1.10 -3.63 9.05
CA VAL A 184 -2.21 -3.25 8.15
C VAL A 184 -3.28 -4.35 8.12
N ASP A 185 -2.88 -5.60 7.85
CA ASP A 185 -3.80 -6.73 7.69
C ASP A 185 -4.55 -7.08 9.00
N LEU A 186 -3.92 -6.89 10.16
CA LEU A 186 -4.57 -7.11 11.47
C LEU A 186 -5.37 -5.91 11.98
N ASN A 187 -5.49 -4.82 11.21
CA ASN A 187 -6.16 -3.60 11.66
C ASN A 187 -7.64 -3.82 12.00
N PRO A 188 -8.46 -4.52 11.18
CA PRO A 188 -9.84 -4.81 11.54
C PRO A 188 -9.99 -5.62 12.83
N ILE A 189 -9.09 -6.58 13.10
CA ILE A 189 -9.09 -7.35 14.34
C ILE A 189 -8.75 -6.47 15.54
N ARG A 190 -7.68 -5.66 15.45
CA ARG A 190 -7.31 -4.71 16.52
C ARG A 190 -8.43 -3.71 16.82
N ALA A 191 -9.13 -3.25 15.78
CA ALA A 191 -10.25 -2.33 15.89
C ALA A 191 -11.56 -3.01 16.35
N LYS A 192 -11.56 -4.34 16.56
CA LYS A 192 -12.74 -5.17 16.90
C LYS A 192 -13.85 -5.09 15.85
N MET A 193 -13.48 -4.84 14.59
CA MET A 193 -14.38 -4.87 13.43
C MET A 193 -14.51 -6.29 12.85
N ALA A 194 -13.48 -7.12 13.02
CA ALA A 194 -13.46 -8.51 12.56
C ALA A 194 -13.00 -9.44 13.70
N LYS A 195 -13.48 -10.69 13.68
CA LYS A 195 -13.13 -11.72 14.69
C LYS A 195 -11.91 -12.54 14.29
N ASN A 196 -11.64 -12.66 12.99
CA ASN A 196 -10.55 -13.42 12.42
C ASN A 196 -10.16 -12.83 11.05
N LEU A 197 -9.13 -13.41 10.43
CA LEU A 197 -8.60 -12.93 9.15
C LEU A 197 -9.59 -13.12 8.00
N GLN A 198 -10.41 -14.18 8.06
CA GLN A 198 -11.41 -14.50 7.05
C GLN A 198 -12.58 -13.51 7.07
N ASP A 199 -12.93 -13.00 8.24
CA ASP A 199 -13.99 -12.01 8.46
C ASP A 199 -13.47 -10.55 8.33
N SER A 200 -12.20 -10.37 7.95
CA SER A 200 -11.58 -9.05 7.79
C SER A 200 -11.79 -8.52 6.38
N ASP A 201 -13.04 -8.26 6.01
CA ASP A 201 -13.42 -7.81 4.67
C ASP A 201 -12.63 -6.57 4.23
N PHE A 202 -12.37 -6.48 2.92
CA PHE A 202 -11.61 -5.39 2.31
C PHE A 202 -10.21 -5.20 2.92
N THR A 203 -9.54 -6.31 3.19
CA THR A 203 -8.09 -6.38 3.47
C THR A 203 -7.38 -7.28 2.48
N SER A 204 -6.07 -7.05 2.29
CA SER A 204 -5.25 -7.93 1.46
C SER A 204 -5.12 -9.33 2.02
N ILE A 205 -5.06 -9.52 3.34
CA ILE A 205 -4.96 -10.85 3.94
C ILE A 205 -6.21 -11.69 3.67
N GLN A 206 -7.40 -11.08 3.77
CA GLN A 206 -8.67 -11.75 3.49
C GLN A 206 -8.70 -12.17 2.01
N GLU A 207 -8.33 -11.27 1.10
CA GLU A 207 -8.30 -11.57 -0.35
C GLU A 207 -7.33 -12.71 -0.67
N ARG A 208 -6.15 -12.72 -0.04
CA ARG A 208 -5.15 -13.80 -0.19
C ARG A 208 -5.67 -15.13 0.33
N ILE A 209 -6.34 -15.14 1.49
CA ILE A 209 -6.91 -16.37 2.08
C ILE A 209 -8.05 -16.92 1.22
N GLU A 210 -8.96 -16.07 0.74
CA GLU A 210 -10.05 -16.49 -0.15
C GLU A 210 -9.52 -17.09 -1.44
N TYR A 211 -8.52 -16.45 -2.04
CA TYR A 211 -7.89 -16.93 -3.26
C TYR A 211 -7.23 -18.29 -3.05
N TYR A 212 -6.47 -18.44 -1.97
CA TYR A 212 -5.83 -19.70 -1.58
C TYR A 212 -6.87 -20.82 -1.41
N LYS A 213 -7.98 -20.55 -0.71
CA LYS A 213 -9.07 -21.53 -0.53
C LYS A 213 -9.68 -21.97 -1.85
N LYS A 214 -10.03 -21.02 -2.73
CA LYS A 214 -10.62 -21.31 -4.05
C LYS A 214 -9.70 -22.18 -4.91
N GLN A 215 -8.39 -21.92 -4.89
CA GLN A 215 -7.43 -22.73 -5.65
C GLN A 215 -7.21 -24.12 -5.03
N SER A 216 -7.14 -24.22 -3.70
CA SER A 216 -7.01 -25.52 -3.02
C SER A 216 -8.18 -26.47 -3.26
N THR A 217 -9.36 -25.94 -3.63
CA THR A 217 -10.52 -26.75 -4.00
C THR A 217 -10.54 -27.19 -5.47
N LEU A 218 -9.72 -26.55 -6.33
CA LEU A 218 -9.70 -26.76 -7.78
C LEU A 218 -8.48 -27.58 -8.27
N GLU A 219 -7.36 -27.54 -7.56
CA GLU A 219 -6.11 -28.22 -7.93
C GLU A 219 -5.66 -29.23 -6.84
N ASN A 220 -5.08 -30.37 -7.24
CA ASN A 220 -4.40 -31.28 -6.31
C ASN A 220 -3.29 -30.52 -5.55
N THR A 221 -3.20 -30.77 -4.25
CA THR A 221 -2.85 -29.81 -3.19
C THR A 221 -1.38 -29.36 -3.12
N GLU A 222 -0.54 -29.74 -4.08
CA GLU A 222 0.93 -29.64 -3.95
C GLU A 222 1.56 -28.39 -4.62
N GLN A 223 0.80 -27.58 -5.37
CA GLN A 223 1.36 -26.44 -6.11
C GLN A 223 0.61 -25.09 -5.94
N VAL A 224 -0.13 -24.88 -4.85
CA VAL A 224 -0.83 -23.61 -4.63
C VAL A 224 0.13 -22.52 -4.14
N THR A 225 0.94 -21.99 -5.04
CA THR A 225 1.73 -20.74 -4.87
C THR A 225 0.98 -19.52 -5.43
N GLN A 226 -0.23 -19.73 -5.95
CA GLN A 226 -0.98 -18.69 -6.63
C GLN A 226 -1.66 -17.73 -5.63
N GLN A 227 -1.67 -16.45 -5.98
CA GLN A 227 -2.22 -15.36 -5.18
C GLN A 227 -2.95 -14.36 -6.09
N PRO A 228 -3.73 -13.42 -5.56
CA PRO A 228 -4.40 -12.41 -6.38
C PRO A 228 -3.41 -11.61 -7.24
N LYS A 229 -3.61 -11.62 -8.56
CA LYS A 229 -2.69 -10.97 -9.54
C LYS A 229 -2.53 -9.45 -9.35
N GLN A 230 -3.49 -8.82 -8.67
CA GLN A 230 -3.51 -7.38 -8.41
C GLN A 230 -2.76 -6.99 -7.13
N LEU A 231 -2.28 -7.99 -6.37
CA LEU A 231 -1.42 -7.80 -5.22
C LEU A 231 0.01 -8.20 -5.57
N MET A 232 0.98 -7.52 -4.99
CA MET A 232 2.38 -7.85 -5.15
C MET A 232 2.63 -9.29 -4.71
N ALA A 233 3.35 -10.02 -5.55
CA ALA A 233 3.59 -11.43 -5.33
C ALA A 233 4.59 -11.66 -4.20
N PHE A 234 4.33 -12.62 -3.33
CA PHE A 234 5.35 -13.23 -2.47
C PHE A 234 6.36 -14.04 -3.29
N GLY A 235 7.63 -14.01 -2.89
CA GLY A 235 8.72 -14.70 -3.57
C GLY A 235 9.99 -14.78 -2.73
N SER A 236 11.08 -15.22 -3.35
CA SER A 236 12.39 -15.30 -2.70
C SER A 236 13.06 -13.93 -2.62
N ASN A 237 13.95 -13.73 -1.65
CA ASN A 237 14.74 -12.50 -1.48
C ASN A 237 15.62 -12.17 -2.71
N ALA A 238 15.90 -13.14 -3.58
CA ALA A 238 16.62 -12.91 -4.84
C ALA A 238 15.81 -12.13 -5.89
N ASN A 239 14.48 -12.08 -5.78
CA ASN A 239 13.61 -11.40 -6.73
C ASN A 239 13.11 -10.07 -6.15
N THR A 240 13.71 -8.97 -6.59
CA THR A 240 13.38 -7.60 -6.17
C THR A 240 11.98 -7.13 -6.59
N GLN A 241 11.28 -7.92 -7.40
CA GLN A 241 9.91 -7.69 -7.86
C GLN A 241 8.86 -8.40 -6.98
N THR A 242 9.30 -9.12 -5.95
CA THR A 242 8.42 -9.85 -5.03
C THR A 242 8.61 -9.38 -3.59
N ILE A 243 7.58 -9.58 -2.77
CA ILE A 243 7.68 -9.47 -1.32
C ILE A 243 8.61 -10.60 -0.87
N PRO A 244 9.70 -10.32 -0.12
CA PRO A 244 10.79 -11.26 0.14
C PRO A 244 10.45 -12.28 1.23
N PHE A 245 9.27 -12.88 1.15
CA PHE A 245 8.78 -13.91 2.07
C PHE A 245 7.96 -14.94 1.31
N LYS A 246 7.77 -16.12 1.88
CA LYS A 246 6.82 -17.09 1.34
C LYS A 246 5.40 -16.73 1.78
N LEU A 247 4.44 -16.90 0.87
CA LEU A 247 3.03 -16.65 1.18
C LEU A 247 2.54 -17.47 2.37
N LEU A 248 2.87 -18.78 2.42
CA LEU A 248 2.42 -19.64 3.51
C LEU A 248 2.99 -19.22 4.87
N ASP A 249 4.28 -18.87 4.92
CA ASP A 249 4.93 -18.36 6.14
C ASP A 249 4.28 -17.04 6.59
N TYR A 250 3.88 -16.17 5.65
CA TYR A 250 3.14 -14.94 5.93
C TYR A 250 1.75 -15.20 6.49
N LEU A 251 1.00 -16.14 5.90
CA LEU A 251 -0.35 -16.52 6.38
C LEU A 251 -0.29 -17.16 7.77
N GLU A 252 0.70 -18.02 8.02
CA GLU A 252 0.95 -18.62 9.34
C GLU A 252 1.23 -17.53 10.38
N LEU A 253 2.16 -16.61 10.06
CA LEU A 253 2.50 -15.49 10.93
C LEU A 253 1.29 -14.59 11.22
N ALA A 254 0.44 -14.35 10.21
CA ALA A 254 -0.77 -13.54 10.37
C ALA A 254 -1.77 -14.18 11.34
N ASP A 255 -2.01 -15.47 11.19
CA ASP A 255 -2.92 -16.16 12.09
C ASP A 255 -2.37 -16.24 13.52
N TRP A 256 -1.08 -16.57 13.66
CA TRP A 256 -0.37 -16.63 14.94
C TRP A 256 -0.38 -15.27 15.64
N SER A 257 -0.08 -14.20 14.93
CA SER A 257 -0.08 -12.82 15.46
C SER A 257 -1.49 -12.38 15.85
N GLY A 258 -2.49 -12.67 15.00
CA GLY A 258 -3.89 -12.36 15.28
C GLY A 258 -4.43 -13.04 16.54
N ARG A 259 -3.98 -14.26 16.85
CA ARG A 259 -4.36 -14.96 18.11
C ARG A 259 -3.75 -14.33 19.36
N HIS A 260 -2.57 -13.71 19.25
CA HIS A 260 -1.97 -12.97 20.38
C HIS A 260 -2.65 -11.62 20.64
N ILE A 261 -3.13 -10.97 19.59
CA ILE A 261 -3.74 -9.64 19.66
C ILE A 261 -5.16 -9.66 20.22
N ASP A 262 -5.95 -10.69 19.91
CA ASP A 262 -7.29 -10.88 20.51
C ASP A 262 -7.33 -12.16 21.37
N PRO A 263 -7.20 -12.04 22.70
CA PRO A 263 -7.23 -13.17 23.62
C PRO A 263 -8.55 -13.97 23.59
N LYS A 264 -9.62 -13.39 23.02
CA LYS A 264 -10.92 -14.08 22.88
C LYS A 264 -11.00 -14.94 21.61
N LYS A 265 -9.98 -14.90 20.74
CA LYS A 265 -9.92 -15.73 19.54
C LYS A 265 -9.80 -17.21 19.94
N ARG A 266 -10.73 -18.04 19.45
CA ARG A 266 -10.74 -19.49 19.73
C ARG A 266 -9.53 -20.17 19.06
N GLY A 267 -8.93 -21.13 19.76
CA GLY A 267 -7.81 -21.94 19.28
C GLY A 267 -6.54 -21.75 20.12
N ALA A 268 -5.82 -22.83 20.39
CA ALA A 268 -4.57 -22.75 21.13
C ALA A 268 -3.53 -21.94 20.32
N ILE A 269 -2.82 -21.06 21.01
CA ILE A 269 -1.62 -20.44 20.45
C ILE A 269 -0.52 -21.51 20.45
N SER A 270 0.05 -21.80 19.27
CA SER A 270 1.20 -22.70 19.20
C SER A 270 2.34 -22.14 20.04
N LYS A 271 2.97 -22.99 20.86
CA LYS A 271 4.18 -22.62 21.60
C LYS A 271 5.38 -22.42 20.67
N ALA A 272 5.35 -23.02 19.48
CA ALA A 272 6.38 -22.84 18.48
C ALA A 272 6.26 -21.47 17.81
N GLN A 273 7.38 -20.77 17.72
CA GLN A 273 7.47 -19.49 17.06
C GLN A 273 7.42 -19.66 15.53
N PRO A 274 6.69 -18.81 14.77
CA PRO A 274 6.66 -18.88 13.32
C PRO A 274 8.06 -18.78 12.70
N LYS A 275 8.30 -19.58 11.67
CA LYS A 275 9.61 -19.71 11.00
C LYS A 275 10.22 -18.37 10.57
N ILE A 276 9.40 -17.50 9.99
CA ILE A 276 9.82 -16.16 9.54
C ILE A 276 10.42 -15.29 10.65
N LEU A 277 9.93 -15.42 11.89
CA LEU A 277 10.48 -14.66 13.02
C LEU A 277 11.83 -15.22 13.47
N VAL A 278 11.99 -16.55 13.41
CA VAL A 278 13.25 -17.23 13.72
C VAL A 278 14.32 -16.86 12.69
N GLU A 279 13.99 -16.90 11.40
CA GLU A 279 14.91 -16.53 10.31
C GLU A 279 15.36 -15.07 10.37
N LEU A 280 14.46 -14.16 10.78
CA LEU A 280 14.76 -12.74 10.95
C LEU A 280 15.39 -12.41 12.32
N GLY A 281 15.53 -13.39 13.23
CA GLY A 281 16.06 -13.17 14.58
C GLY A 281 15.19 -12.24 15.44
N ILE A 282 13.87 -12.23 15.24
CA ILE A 282 12.95 -11.33 15.93
C ILE A 282 12.35 -12.04 17.15
N GLU A 283 12.54 -11.49 18.33
CA GLU A 283 11.90 -11.99 19.55
C GLU A 283 10.38 -11.78 19.51
N THR A 284 9.61 -12.74 20.04
CA THR A 284 8.14 -12.68 20.12
C THR A 284 7.63 -11.39 20.75
N ALA A 285 8.20 -10.96 21.88
CA ALA A 285 7.75 -9.74 22.57
C ALA A 285 7.96 -8.49 21.70
N VAL A 286 9.13 -8.39 21.06
CA VAL A 286 9.47 -7.30 20.14
C VAL A 286 8.54 -7.28 18.93
N TRP A 287 8.25 -8.46 18.36
CA TRP A 287 7.33 -8.60 17.24
C TRP A 287 5.90 -8.15 17.60
N LEU A 288 5.36 -8.64 18.72
CA LEU A 288 4.00 -8.30 19.16
C LEU A 288 3.86 -6.82 19.46
N GLU A 289 4.90 -6.19 20.02
CA GLU A 289 4.92 -4.74 20.21
C GLU A 289 4.93 -3.99 18.88
N ALA A 290 5.77 -4.40 17.93
CA ALA A 290 5.86 -3.79 16.60
C ALA A 290 4.53 -3.86 15.84
N VAL A 291 3.84 -5.01 15.85
CA VAL A 291 2.58 -5.20 15.13
C VAL A 291 1.38 -4.51 15.79
N GLN A 292 1.40 -4.32 17.11
CA GLN A 292 0.33 -3.61 17.81
C GLN A 292 0.52 -2.09 17.79
N ASN A 293 1.77 -1.64 17.91
CA ASN A 293 2.13 -0.24 18.15
C ASN A 293 2.98 0.38 17.03
N PHE A 294 3.01 -0.21 15.83
CA PHE A 294 3.83 0.22 14.68
C PHE A 294 3.90 1.75 14.48
N ARG A 295 2.74 2.41 14.44
CA ARG A 295 2.65 3.88 14.22
C ARG A 295 3.08 4.73 15.42
N ARG A 296 3.11 4.16 16.62
CA ARG A 296 3.63 4.84 17.82
C ARG A 296 5.15 4.73 17.85
N GLN A 297 5.67 3.55 17.47
CA GLN A 297 7.09 3.24 17.40
C GLN A 297 7.81 4.06 16.33
N TYR A 298 7.21 4.24 15.16
CA TYR A 298 7.84 4.90 14.01
C TYR A 298 7.13 6.18 13.58
N SER A 299 7.89 7.17 13.08
CA SER A 299 7.33 8.40 12.48
C SER A 299 7.33 8.34 10.95
N ASN A 300 8.30 8.96 10.27
CA ASN A 300 8.36 8.98 8.80
C ASN A 300 9.17 7.82 8.21
N PHE A 301 10.00 7.19 9.03
CA PHE A 301 10.87 6.08 8.66
C PHE A 301 10.65 4.97 9.68
N ALA A 302 10.59 3.72 9.21
CA ALA A 302 10.45 2.52 10.02
C ALA A 302 11.51 1.51 9.59
N GLY A 303 12.16 0.89 10.57
CA GLY A 303 13.29 -0.01 10.34
C GLY A 303 13.99 -0.35 11.64
N GLN A 304 14.92 -1.28 11.57
CA GLN A 304 15.87 -1.58 12.63
C GLN A 304 16.69 -0.34 13.00
N PRO A 305 17.19 -0.25 14.25
CA PRO A 305 17.99 0.88 14.70
C PRO A 305 19.19 1.20 13.78
N SER A 306 19.82 0.18 13.20
CA SER A 306 20.92 0.35 12.23
C SER A 306 20.45 1.05 10.95
N ALA A 307 19.36 0.58 10.33
CA ALA A 307 18.78 1.16 9.12
C ALA A 307 18.32 2.60 9.35
N LEU A 308 17.67 2.87 10.50
CA LEU A 308 17.25 4.22 10.88
C LEU A 308 18.43 5.17 11.06
N ARG A 309 19.53 4.72 11.71
CA ARG A 309 20.75 5.53 11.86
C ARG A 309 21.41 5.82 10.52
N GLN A 310 21.49 4.83 9.64
CA GLN A 310 22.06 5.00 8.30
C GLN A 310 21.25 5.99 7.46
N CYS A 311 19.93 5.84 7.44
CA CYS A 311 19.04 6.76 6.72
C CYS A 311 19.10 8.17 7.32
N ALA A 312 19.18 8.31 8.65
CA ALA A 312 19.35 9.61 9.29
C ALA A 312 20.66 10.28 8.88
N HIS A 313 21.76 9.52 8.85
CA HIS A 313 23.06 10.02 8.39
C HIS A 313 23.00 10.49 6.92
N GLN A 314 22.41 9.71 6.02
CA GLN A 314 22.23 10.07 4.61
C GLN A 314 21.41 11.37 4.44
N HIS A 315 20.39 11.55 5.27
CA HIS A 315 19.54 12.75 5.26
C HIS A 315 20.07 13.92 6.10
N GLN A 316 21.30 13.81 6.62
CA GLN A 316 21.90 14.83 7.49
C GLN A 316 21.01 15.18 8.70
N GLN A 317 20.37 14.17 9.29
CA GLN A 317 19.53 14.28 10.49
C GLN A 317 20.24 13.62 11.68
N SER A 318 20.02 14.15 12.88
CA SER A 318 20.67 13.62 14.10
C SER A 318 20.11 12.26 14.51
N TRP A 319 18.81 12.03 14.38
CA TRP A 319 18.15 10.77 14.71
C TRP A 319 16.76 10.67 14.09
N TYR A 320 16.25 9.44 13.97
CA TYR A 320 14.84 9.16 13.67
C TYR A 320 14.19 8.38 14.82
N ARG A 321 12.88 8.58 15.01
CA ARG A 321 12.12 7.84 16.03
C ARG A 321 12.15 6.34 15.73
N GLY A 322 12.39 5.54 16.76
CA GLY A 322 12.54 4.08 16.66
C GLY A 322 13.98 3.62 16.98
N VAL A 323 14.91 4.56 17.06
CA VAL A 323 16.23 4.38 17.68
C VAL A 323 16.04 4.78 19.15
N GLY A 324 16.13 3.82 20.08
CA GLY A 324 15.80 3.97 21.51
C GLY A 324 16.48 5.14 22.21
#